data_AF-A0A7X2H4I8-F1
#
_entry.id   AF-A0A7X2H4I8-F1
#
_cell.length_a   1.000
_cell.length_b   1.000
_cell.length_c   1.000
_cell.angle_alpha   90.00
_cell.angle_beta   90.00
_cell.angle_gamma   90.00
#
_symmetry.space_group_name_H-M   'P 1'
#
loop_
_entity.id
_entity.type
_entity.pdbx_description
1 polymer ?
#
loop_
_entity_poly.entity_id
_entity_poly.type
_entity_poly.pdbx_seq_one_letter_code
_entity_poly.pdbx_strand_id
1 'polypeptide(L)'
;MKPYRIPQLAKPYTDYDMIQRHTELPPFSDGRGHLLYIFLNHGSSAERVNGELYTLVTALVQLGLDTHEAIDRSNGEQGGDPMRSRQLKVLAGDYFSSWFYHLLAKREQIEMVGILSTAIADFNVMKAHLYGKMRGMLLSAEQYLRQMVQLNMRLFLSFTPMIEEPLAEIWEKLLAEFSQCETVFLELRRSNDPANALDGYCYWKMLESATEDERQMLRSHNLDLKDWKKLMMKYKCDSLLTDKLHQSLLSIRGLLQGIKDENLISELSHALDHFLLQMKISGQAAVEG
;
A
#
# COMPACT_ATOMS: atom_id res chain seq x y z
N MET A 1 16.88 -19.50 -5.13
CA MET A 1 15.69 -19.67 -4.27
C MET A 1 14.51 -20.26 -5.04
N LYS A 2 13.41 -20.66 -4.38
CA LYS A 2 12.14 -20.94 -5.08
C LYS A 2 11.66 -19.63 -5.74
N PRO A 3 11.03 -19.69 -6.93
CA PRO A 3 10.47 -18.51 -7.56
C PRO A 3 9.40 -17.88 -6.65
N TYR A 4 9.35 -16.56 -6.62
CA TYR A 4 8.34 -15.82 -5.88
C TYR A 4 6.92 -16.16 -6.39
N ARG A 5 6.07 -16.66 -5.49
CA ARG A 5 4.73 -17.19 -5.82
C ARG A 5 3.63 -16.79 -4.83
N ILE A 6 3.87 -15.76 -4.02
CA ILE A 6 2.96 -15.35 -2.96
C ILE A 6 1.57 -14.98 -3.50
N PRO A 7 1.42 -14.22 -4.61
CA PRO A 7 0.10 -13.96 -5.19
C PRO A 7 -0.67 -15.23 -5.56
N GLN A 8 0.01 -16.26 -6.08
CA GLN A 8 -0.62 -17.54 -6.42
C GLN A 8 -1.01 -18.33 -5.17
N LEU A 9 -0.19 -18.26 -4.11
CA LEU A 9 -0.49 -18.90 -2.82
C LEU A 9 -1.62 -18.21 -2.07
N ALA A 10 -1.86 -16.91 -2.33
CA ALA A 10 -2.95 -16.16 -1.73
C ALA A 10 -4.33 -16.52 -2.32
N LYS A 11 -4.39 -16.94 -3.60
CA LYS A 11 -5.65 -17.20 -4.33
C LYS A 11 -6.66 -18.08 -3.58
N PRO A 12 -6.30 -19.22 -2.98
CA PRO A 12 -7.26 -20.05 -2.25
C PRO A 12 -7.93 -19.34 -1.06
N TYR A 13 -7.32 -18.27 -0.56
CA TYR A 13 -7.81 -17.47 0.57
C TYR A 13 -8.56 -16.21 0.09
N THR A 14 -8.34 -15.75 -1.14
CA THR A 14 -8.92 -14.51 -1.67
C THR A 14 -10.03 -14.73 -2.69
N ASP A 15 -10.01 -15.85 -3.41
CA ASP A 15 -10.91 -16.12 -4.54
C ASP A 15 -12.21 -16.78 -4.06
N TYR A 16 -12.99 -16.03 -3.29
CA TYR A 16 -14.31 -16.45 -2.83
C TYR A 16 -15.42 -15.79 -3.65
N ASP A 17 -16.23 -16.63 -4.30
CA ASP A 17 -17.37 -16.24 -5.14
C ASP A 17 -18.24 -15.15 -4.52
N MET A 18 -18.58 -15.29 -3.23
CA MET A 18 -19.46 -14.33 -2.54
C MET A 18 -18.84 -12.95 -2.34
N ILE A 19 -17.51 -12.88 -2.21
CA ILE A 19 -16.80 -11.62 -2.09
C ILE A 19 -16.65 -11.00 -3.48
N GLN A 20 -16.16 -11.77 -4.45
CA GLN A 20 -15.89 -11.27 -5.82
C GLN A 20 -17.15 -10.85 -6.58
N ARG A 21 -18.30 -11.51 -6.37
CA ARG A 21 -19.55 -11.17 -7.07
C ARG A 21 -20.21 -9.88 -6.57
N HIS A 22 -19.82 -9.40 -5.39
CA HIS A 22 -20.56 -8.34 -4.70
C HIS A 22 -19.66 -7.21 -4.19
N THR A 23 -18.34 -7.32 -4.34
CA THR A 23 -17.38 -6.32 -3.90
C THR A 23 -16.23 -6.20 -4.88
N GLU A 24 -15.78 -4.97 -5.08
CA GLU A 24 -14.47 -4.68 -5.66
C GLU A 24 -13.45 -4.65 -4.53
N LEU A 25 -12.48 -5.56 -4.60
CA LEU A 25 -11.36 -5.62 -3.66
C LEU A 25 -10.22 -4.73 -4.14
N PRO A 26 -9.44 -4.15 -3.21
CA PRO A 26 -8.21 -3.47 -3.59
C PRO A 26 -7.24 -4.45 -4.27
N PRO A 27 -6.37 -3.95 -5.16
CA PRO A 27 -5.38 -4.78 -5.81
C PRO A 27 -4.40 -5.35 -4.79
N PHE A 28 -3.92 -6.57 -5.04
CA PHE A 28 -2.87 -7.18 -4.24
C PHE A 28 -1.54 -6.42 -4.46
N SER A 29 -1.06 -5.72 -3.43
CA SER A 29 0.22 -4.98 -3.46
C SER A 29 1.38 -5.96 -3.30
N ASP A 30 2.15 -6.13 -4.37
CA ASP A 30 3.16 -7.19 -4.49
C ASP A 30 4.60 -6.71 -4.26
N GLY A 31 4.86 -5.39 -4.38
CA GLY A 31 6.21 -4.84 -4.35
C GLY A 31 6.90 -5.06 -3.01
N ARG A 32 6.28 -4.58 -1.93
CA ARG A 32 6.78 -4.78 -0.55
C ARG A 32 6.82 -6.25 -0.14
N GLY A 33 5.82 -7.05 -0.59
CA GLY A 33 5.77 -8.49 -0.36
C GLY A 33 6.95 -9.23 -0.98
N HIS A 34 7.27 -8.93 -2.24
CA HIS A 34 8.42 -9.52 -2.92
C HIS A 34 9.75 -9.11 -2.27
N LEU A 35 9.86 -7.85 -1.84
CA LEU A 35 11.02 -7.38 -1.09
C LEU A 35 11.18 -8.20 0.21
N LEU A 36 10.10 -8.34 1.00
CA LEU A 36 10.11 -9.11 2.24
C LEU A 36 10.54 -10.56 1.99
N TYR A 37 10.00 -11.19 0.95
CA TYR A 37 10.35 -12.55 0.57
C TYR A 37 11.85 -12.69 0.26
N ILE A 38 12.43 -11.74 -0.49
CA ILE A 38 13.86 -11.78 -0.80
C ILE A 38 14.69 -11.70 0.48
N PHE A 39 14.45 -10.69 1.31
CA PHE A 39 15.27 -10.48 2.52
C PHE A 39 15.10 -11.59 3.57
N LEU A 40 13.91 -12.15 3.75
CA LEU A 40 13.70 -13.27 4.68
C LEU A 40 14.29 -14.61 4.21
N ASN A 41 14.57 -14.75 2.91
CA ASN A 41 15.14 -15.98 2.34
C ASN A 41 16.60 -15.82 1.91
N HIS A 42 17.15 -14.61 2.02
CA HIS A 42 18.56 -14.33 1.78
C HIS A 42 19.37 -14.65 3.05
N GLY A 43 20.45 -15.43 2.92
CA GLY A 43 21.29 -15.81 4.06
C GLY A 43 21.47 -17.31 4.30
N SER A 44 22.15 -17.64 5.41
CA SER A 44 22.61 -19.00 5.72
C SER A 44 21.48 -19.97 6.09
N SER A 45 21.61 -21.21 5.61
CA SER A 45 20.51 -22.18 5.43
C SER A 45 19.96 -22.88 6.68
N ALA A 46 20.47 -22.59 7.88
CA ALA A 46 20.03 -23.27 9.11
C ALA A 46 18.68 -22.72 9.63
N GLU A 47 18.33 -21.49 9.24
CA GLU A 47 17.13 -20.75 9.64
C GLU A 47 16.43 -20.20 8.39
N ARG A 48 16.12 -21.06 7.39
CA ARG A 48 15.15 -20.69 6.34
C ARG A 48 13.73 -20.66 6.95
N VAL A 49 13.55 -19.73 7.87
CA VAL A 49 12.39 -19.55 8.73
C VAL A 49 11.27 -19.03 7.84
N ASN A 50 10.45 -19.94 7.36
CA ASN A 50 9.08 -19.67 6.95
C ASN A 50 8.85 -18.44 6.05
N GLY A 51 9.84 -17.96 5.28
CA GLY A 51 9.76 -16.67 4.58
C GLY A 51 8.60 -16.60 3.58
N GLU A 52 8.29 -17.74 2.95
CA GLU A 52 7.08 -17.89 2.13
C GLU A 52 5.79 -17.75 2.95
N LEU A 53 5.70 -18.41 4.11
CA LEU A 53 4.56 -18.32 5.02
C LEU A 53 4.41 -16.89 5.57
N TYR A 54 5.50 -16.28 6.05
CA TYR A 54 5.50 -14.93 6.61
C TYR A 54 5.10 -13.88 5.59
N THR A 55 5.64 -13.98 4.37
CA THR A 55 5.24 -13.07 3.29
C THR A 55 3.76 -13.27 2.92
N LEU A 56 3.30 -14.52 2.82
CA LEU A 56 1.90 -14.83 2.52
C LEU A 56 0.95 -14.24 3.56
N VAL A 57 1.20 -14.49 4.85
CA VAL A 57 0.31 -14.01 5.90
C VAL A 57 0.33 -12.49 6.02
N THR A 58 1.48 -11.84 5.84
CA THR A 58 1.59 -10.38 5.80
C THR A 58 0.80 -9.78 4.65
N ALA A 59 0.85 -10.41 3.47
CA ALA A 59 0.09 -9.95 2.32
C ALA A 59 -1.42 -10.12 2.49
N LEU A 60 -1.88 -11.20 3.15
CA LEU A 60 -3.29 -11.38 3.51
C LEU A 60 -3.77 -10.35 4.54
N VAL A 61 -2.94 -10.01 5.53
CA VAL A 61 -3.23 -8.93 6.49
C VAL A 61 -3.32 -7.59 5.78
N GLN A 62 -2.34 -7.25 4.93
CA GLN A 62 -2.35 -6.01 4.17
C GLN A 62 -3.61 -5.90 3.30
N LEU A 63 -3.98 -6.99 2.60
CA LEU A 63 -5.22 -7.03 1.82
C LEU A 63 -6.46 -6.80 2.70
N GLY A 64 -6.48 -7.37 3.91
CA GLY A 64 -7.55 -7.13 4.88
C GLY A 64 -7.66 -5.67 5.29
N LEU A 65 -6.54 -5.04 5.66
CA LEU A 65 -6.46 -3.63 6.05
C LEU A 65 -6.86 -2.70 4.90
N ASP A 66 -6.38 -2.98 3.68
CA ASP A 66 -6.70 -2.20 2.48
C ASP A 66 -8.20 -2.35 2.12
N THR A 67 -8.77 -3.53 2.36
CA THR A 67 -10.21 -3.76 2.13
C THR A 67 -11.06 -2.94 3.10
N HIS A 68 -10.66 -2.84 4.37
CA HIS A 68 -11.29 -1.94 5.34
C HIS A 68 -11.12 -0.48 4.96
N GLU A 69 -9.95 -0.08 4.49
CA GLU A 69 -9.69 1.29 4.00
C GLU A 69 -10.59 1.69 2.83
N ALA A 70 -10.92 0.75 1.93
CA ALA A 70 -11.81 1.01 0.81
C ALA A 70 -13.28 1.26 1.22
N ILE A 71 -13.67 0.89 2.45
CA ILE A 71 -15.02 1.14 3.00
C ILE A 71 -15.16 2.57 3.49
N ASP A 72 -14.13 3.09 4.15
CA ASP A 72 -14.13 4.43 4.73
C ASP A 72 -14.27 5.52 3.64
N ARG A 73 -13.97 5.18 2.38
CA ARG A 73 -13.97 6.09 1.23
C ARG A 73 -15.27 6.12 0.43
N SER A 74 -16.11 5.09 0.54
CA SER A 74 -17.38 5.03 -0.20
C SER A 74 -18.47 5.81 0.54
N ASN A 75 -18.60 7.11 0.25
CA ASN A 75 -19.71 7.96 0.74
C ASN A 75 -21.02 7.78 -0.07
N GLY A 76 -21.27 6.56 -0.59
CA GLY A 76 -22.40 6.25 -1.47
C GLY A 76 -23.68 5.81 -0.73
N GLU A 77 -24.82 5.99 -1.40
CA GLU A 77 -26.22 5.91 -0.92
C GLU A 77 -26.54 4.79 0.09
N GLN A 78 -27.37 5.15 1.08
CA GLN A 78 -27.84 4.28 2.14
C GLN A 78 -29.02 3.41 1.66
N GLY A 79 -28.73 2.33 0.93
CA GLY A 79 -29.75 1.31 0.63
C GLY A 79 -29.34 0.31 -0.46
N GLY A 80 -29.88 -0.91 -0.41
CA GLY A 80 -29.72 -1.91 -1.48
C GLY A 80 -28.30 -2.50 -1.61
N ASP A 81 -27.88 -2.73 -2.86
CA ASP A 81 -26.60 -3.36 -3.21
C ASP A 81 -25.34 -2.61 -2.70
N PRO A 82 -25.28 -1.26 -2.67
CA PRO A 82 -24.17 -0.53 -2.04
C PRO A 82 -23.95 -0.88 -0.56
N MET A 83 -25.02 -1.00 0.22
CA MET A 83 -24.94 -1.38 1.63
C MET A 83 -24.44 -2.82 1.78
N ARG A 84 -24.94 -3.74 0.94
CA ARG A 84 -24.48 -5.13 0.91
C ARG A 84 -22.99 -5.21 0.56
N SER A 85 -22.56 -4.46 -0.47
CA SER A 85 -21.15 -4.42 -0.87
C SER A 85 -20.27 -3.93 0.29
N ARG A 86 -20.69 -2.86 0.97
CA ARG A 86 -19.99 -2.34 2.14
C ARG A 86 -19.86 -3.36 3.27
N GLN A 87 -20.96 -4.04 3.63
CA GLN A 87 -20.95 -5.07 4.66
C GLN A 87 -20.04 -6.24 4.28
N LEU A 88 -20.08 -6.67 3.03
CA LEU A 88 -19.20 -7.74 2.54
C LEU A 88 -17.73 -7.32 2.53
N LYS A 89 -17.39 -6.05 2.27
CA LYS A 89 -16.02 -5.56 2.43
C LYS A 89 -15.55 -5.62 3.89
N VAL A 90 -16.40 -5.28 4.86
CA VAL A 90 -16.04 -5.42 6.30
C VAL A 90 -15.68 -6.87 6.59
N LEU A 91 -16.59 -7.79 6.23
CA LEU A 91 -16.43 -9.22 6.48
C LEU A 91 -15.24 -9.81 5.70
N ALA A 92 -14.99 -9.35 4.47
CA ALA A 92 -13.84 -9.77 3.68
C ALA A 92 -12.53 -9.33 4.34
N GLY A 93 -12.46 -8.11 4.86
CA GLY A 93 -11.28 -7.64 5.60
C GLY A 93 -11.02 -8.46 6.86
N ASP A 94 -12.08 -8.76 7.64
CA ASP A 94 -11.99 -9.64 8.82
C ASP A 94 -11.55 -11.06 8.42
N TYR A 95 -12.08 -11.56 7.31
CA TYR A 95 -11.77 -12.88 6.79
C TYR A 95 -10.29 -12.99 6.35
N PHE A 96 -9.81 -12.06 5.53
CA PHE A 96 -8.42 -12.06 5.07
C PHE A 96 -7.43 -11.88 6.22
N SER A 97 -7.72 -10.97 7.16
CA SER A 97 -6.89 -10.81 8.36
C SER A 97 -6.96 -12.03 9.28
N SER A 98 -8.07 -12.75 9.38
CA SER A 98 -8.13 -13.97 10.22
C SER A 98 -7.16 -15.08 9.77
N TRP A 99 -6.80 -15.12 8.49
CA TRP A 99 -5.92 -16.16 7.94
C TRP A 99 -4.50 -16.11 8.51
N PHE A 100 -3.97 -14.95 8.92
CA PHE A 100 -2.63 -14.93 9.53
C PHE A 100 -2.61 -15.69 10.85
N TYR A 101 -3.64 -15.51 11.70
CA TYR A 101 -3.79 -16.27 12.93
C TYR A 101 -3.83 -17.78 12.64
N HIS A 102 -4.69 -18.18 11.69
CA HIS A 102 -4.86 -19.60 11.35
C HIS A 102 -3.57 -20.23 10.79
N LEU A 103 -2.95 -19.59 9.79
CA LEU A 103 -1.82 -20.16 9.07
C LEU A 103 -0.56 -20.22 9.96
N LEU A 104 -0.32 -19.22 10.80
CA LEU A 104 0.80 -19.23 11.74
C LEU A 104 0.60 -20.24 12.86
N ALA A 105 -0.60 -20.28 13.48
CA ALA A 105 -0.89 -21.24 14.54
C ALA A 105 -0.77 -22.69 14.05
N LYS A 106 -1.25 -22.99 12.84
CA LYS A 106 -1.14 -24.31 12.21
C LYS A 106 0.32 -24.72 11.93
N ARG A 107 1.24 -23.78 11.88
CA ARG A 107 2.69 -23.98 11.68
C ARG A 107 3.48 -23.79 12.96
N GLU A 108 2.80 -23.71 14.11
CA GLU A 108 3.39 -23.51 15.43
C GLU A 108 4.23 -22.22 15.56
N GLN A 109 3.96 -21.23 14.71
CA GLN A 109 4.64 -19.93 14.70
C GLN A 109 3.94 -18.93 15.64
N ILE A 110 3.79 -19.30 16.91
CA ILE A 110 3.00 -18.54 17.89
C ILE A 110 3.62 -17.18 18.21
N GLU A 111 4.95 -17.08 18.25
CA GLU A 111 5.64 -15.79 18.45
C GLU A 111 5.31 -14.80 17.33
N MET A 112 5.27 -15.27 16.07
CA MET A 112 4.93 -14.45 14.93
C MET A 112 3.48 -13.92 14.97
N VAL A 113 2.56 -14.68 15.58
CA VAL A 113 1.19 -14.18 15.83
C VAL A 113 1.24 -12.93 16.71
N GLY A 114 2.06 -12.94 17.76
CA GLY A 114 2.26 -11.79 18.64
C GLY A 114 2.87 -10.59 17.89
N ILE A 115 3.96 -10.82 17.16
CA ILE A 115 4.68 -9.78 16.40
C ILE A 115 3.73 -9.08 15.41
N LEU A 116 3.03 -9.84 14.57
CA LEU A 116 2.10 -9.26 13.60
C LEU A 116 0.88 -8.62 14.27
N SER A 117 0.34 -9.20 15.35
CA SER A 117 -0.77 -8.58 16.08
C SER A 117 -0.38 -7.21 16.64
N THR A 118 0.82 -7.07 17.20
CA THR A 118 1.36 -5.79 17.65
C THR A 118 1.54 -4.82 16.48
N ALA A 119 2.12 -5.27 15.36
CA ALA A 119 2.29 -4.43 14.18
C ALA A 119 0.95 -3.92 13.61
N ILE A 120 -0.10 -4.76 13.60
CA ILE A 120 -1.46 -4.39 13.21
C ILE A 120 -2.06 -3.38 14.19
N ALA A 121 -1.87 -3.58 15.50
CA ALA A 121 -2.34 -2.62 16.49
C ALA A 121 -1.69 -1.25 16.31
N ASP A 122 -0.38 -1.22 16.10
CA ASP A 122 0.37 0.01 15.84
C ASP A 122 -0.05 0.69 14.53
N PHE A 123 -0.29 -0.09 13.47
CA PHE A 123 -0.85 0.41 12.21
C PHE A 123 -2.19 1.12 12.46
N ASN A 124 -3.10 0.49 13.20
CA ASN A 124 -4.42 1.06 13.49
C ASN A 124 -4.34 2.34 14.33
N VAL A 125 -3.42 2.39 15.32
CA VAL A 125 -3.17 3.61 16.11
C VAL A 125 -2.63 4.74 15.23
N MET A 126 -1.65 4.45 14.37
CA MET A 126 -1.12 5.44 13.43
C MET A 126 -2.19 5.92 12.44
N LYS A 127 -3.04 5.02 11.95
CA LYS A 127 -4.15 5.35 11.04
C LYS A 127 -5.15 6.30 11.72
N ALA A 128 -5.55 5.98 12.95
CA ALA A 128 -6.45 6.83 13.74
C ALA A 128 -5.86 8.23 13.95
N HIS A 129 -4.56 8.34 14.24
CA HIS A 129 -3.88 9.62 14.40
C HIS A 129 -3.79 10.42 13.09
N LEU A 130 -3.47 9.78 11.96
CA LEU A 130 -3.48 10.42 10.65
C LEU A 130 -4.87 11.00 10.35
N TYR A 131 -5.94 10.20 10.52
CA TYR A 131 -7.31 10.68 10.32
C TYR A 131 -7.72 11.80 11.27
N GLY A 132 -7.25 11.76 12.52
CA GLY A 132 -7.44 12.88 13.45
C GLY A 132 -6.83 14.17 12.91
N LYS A 133 -5.62 14.11 12.37
CA LYS A 133 -4.95 15.26 11.74
C LYS A 133 -5.63 15.70 10.44
N MET A 134 -6.12 14.77 9.63
CA MET A 134 -6.87 15.08 8.41
C MET A 134 -8.17 15.83 8.73
N ARG A 135 -8.96 15.35 9.70
CA ARG A 135 -10.18 16.04 10.15
C ARG A 135 -9.90 17.43 10.72
N GLY A 136 -8.78 17.58 11.43
CA GLY A 136 -8.33 18.88 11.95
C GLY A 136 -7.70 19.80 10.90
N MET A 137 -7.51 19.35 9.66
CA MET A 137 -6.75 20.04 8.62
C MET A 137 -5.34 20.46 9.06
N LEU A 138 -4.67 19.60 9.84
CA LEU A 138 -3.36 19.84 10.45
C LEU A 138 -2.20 19.21 9.66
N LEU A 139 -2.38 19.00 8.35
CA LEU A 139 -1.41 18.31 7.50
C LEU A 139 -1.05 19.17 6.29
N SER A 140 0.24 19.16 5.98
CA SER A 140 0.72 19.45 4.64
C SER A 140 0.58 18.22 3.72
N ALA A 141 0.55 18.40 2.40
CA ALA A 141 0.54 17.35 1.40
C ALA A 141 1.76 16.42 1.56
N GLU A 142 2.93 16.98 1.86
CA GLU A 142 4.14 16.21 2.14
C GLU A 142 4.05 15.44 3.47
N GLN A 143 3.41 16.01 4.49
CA GLN A 143 3.18 15.30 5.75
C GLN A 143 2.17 14.16 5.58
N TYR A 144 1.10 14.38 4.81
CA TYR A 144 0.14 13.34 4.44
C TYR A 144 0.86 12.19 3.73
N LEU A 145 1.60 12.49 2.65
CA LEU A 145 2.27 11.46 1.86
C LEU A 145 3.28 10.67 2.70
N ARG A 146 4.08 11.35 3.52
CA ARG A 146 5.02 10.67 4.42
C ARG A 146 4.31 9.78 5.43
N GLN A 147 3.21 10.22 6.03
CA GLN A 147 2.45 9.39 6.99
C GLN A 147 1.79 8.19 6.30
N MET A 148 1.29 8.34 5.08
CA MET A 148 0.79 7.21 4.28
C MET A 148 1.89 6.18 3.99
N VAL A 149 3.09 6.63 3.62
CA VAL A 149 4.23 5.73 3.40
C VAL A 149 4.63 5.01 4.69
N GLN A 150 4.69 5.72 5.82
CA GLN A 150 4.99 5.09 7.12
C GLN A 150 3.93 4.07 7.54
N LEU A 151 2.65 4.34 7.29
CA LEU A 151 1.57 3.37 7.50
C LEU A 151 1.80 2.11 6.67
N ASN A 152 2.07 2.28 5.38
CA ASN A 152 2.32 1.20 4.45
C ASN A 152 3.56 0.36 4.83
N MET A 153 4.58 0.96 5.44
CA MET A 153 5.76 0.22 5.87
C MET A 153 5.55 -0.59 7.16
N ARG A 154 4.54 -0.26 7.99
CA ARG A 154 4.51 -0.70 9.39
C ARG A 154 4.56 -2.21 9.57
N LEU A 155 3.75 -2.95 8.81
CA LEU A 155 3.72 -4.42 8.90
C LEU A 155 5.05 -5.04 8.49
N PHE A 156 5.75 -4.45 7.53
CA PHE A 156 6.98 -4.99 7.00
C PHE A 156 8.15 -4.73 7.95
N LEU A 157 8.17 -3.56 8.61
CA LEU A 157 9.20 -3.21 9.59
C LEU A 157 9.23 -4.15 10.81
N SER A 158 8.14 -4.88 11.11
CA SER A 158 8.17 -5.88 12.20
C SER A 158 9.09 -7.07 11.92
N PHE A 159 9.52 -7.25 10.67
CA PHE A 159 10.45 -8.29 10.25
C PHE A 159 11.91 -7.85 10.26
N THR A 160 12.22 -6.57 10.48
CA THR A 160 13.62 -6.08 10.54
C THR A 160 14.50 -6.90 11.49
N PRO A 161 14.06 -7.33 12.69
CA PRO A 161 14.88 -8.17 13.57
C PRO A 161 15.23 -9.56 13.02
N MET A 162 14.55 -10.01 11.96
CA MET A 162 14.76 -11.30 11.30
C MET A 162 15.62 -11.19 10.04
N ILE A 163 16.06 -9.98 9.69
CA ILE A 163 16.92 -9.71 8.55
C ILE A 163 18.35 -9.65 9.06
N GLU A 164 19.29 -10.25 8.31
CA GLU A 164 20.71 -10.22 8.68
C GLU A 164 21.17 -8.77 8.92
N GLU A 165 21.86 -8.54 10.04
CA GLU A 165 22.22 -7.18 10.50
C GLU A 165 22.91 -6.30 9.43
N PRO A 166 23.84 -6.81 8.61
CA PRO A 166 24.45 -6.03 7.52
C PRO A 166 23.46 -5.58 6.44
N LEU A 167 22.29 -6.23 6.35
CA LEU A 167 21.25 -5.99 5.37
C LEU A 167 20.08 -5.16 5.92
N ALA A 168 20.01 -4.93 7.23
CA ALA A 168 18.90 -4.21 7.85
C ALA A 168 18.76 -2.77 7.30
N GLU A 169 19.86 -2.04 7.14
CA GLU A 169 19.83 -0.67 6.63
C GLU A 169 19.35 -0.60 5.17
N ILE A 170 19.83 -1.51 4.31
CA ILE A 170 19.42 -1.54 2.90
C ILE A 170 17.96 -2.02 2.75
N TRP A 171 17.52 -2.96 3.60
CA TRP A 171 16.13 -3.37 3.71
C TRP A 171 15.21 -2.19 4.01
N GLU A 172 15.50 -1.42 5.07
CA GLU A 172 14.64 -0.30 5.48
C GLU A 172 14.56 0.78 4.41
N LYS A 173 15.69 1.10 3.77
CA LYS A 173 15.74 2.08 2.68
C LYS A 173 14.97 1.61 1.46
N LEU A 174 15.16 0.37 1.01
CA LEU A 174 14.41 -0.18 -0.11
C LEU A 174 12.91 -0.27 0.21
N LEU A 175 12.56 -0.71 1.42
CA LEU A 175 11.18 -0.75 1.87
C LEU A 175 10.54 0.64 1.81
N ALA A 176 11.25 1.68 2.25
CA ALA A 176 10.77 3.05 2.17
C ALA A 176 10.52 3.50 0.73
N GLU A 177 11.45 3.23 -0.19
CA GLU A 177 11.33 3.66 -1.58
C GLU A 177 10.28 2.88 -2.37
N PHE A 178 10.15 1.56 -2.13
CA PHE A 178 9.06 0.76 -2.72
C PHE A 178 7.70 1.24 -2.20
N SER A 179 7.59 1.48 -0.90
CA SER A 179 6.36 2.01 -0.28
C SER A 179 6.00 3.39 -0.82
N GLN A 180 7.01 4.26 -1.02
CA GLN A 180 6.85 5.58 -1.63
C GLN A 180 6.36 5.46 -3.08
N CYS A 181 6.97 4.58 -3.90
CA CYS A 181 6.52 4.32 -5.26
C CYS A 181 5.06 3.86 -5.30
N GLU A 182 4.68 2.85 -4.50
CA GLU A 182 3.30 2.34 -4.44
C GLU A 182 2.32 3.42 -4.03
N THR A 183 2.65 4.18 -2.98
CA THR A 183 1.78 5.24 -2.46
C THR A 183 1.59 6.35 -3.49
N VAL A 184 2.67 6.82 -4.11
CA VAL A 184 2.62 7.86 -5.16
C VAL A 184 1.84 7.39 -6.38
N PHE A 185 2.02 6.13 -6.80
CA PHE A 185 1.27 5.55 -7.92
C PHE A 185 -0.23 5.46 -7.62
N LEU A 186 -0.60 5.05 -6.40
CA LEU A 186 -1.99 5.05 -5.97
C LEU A 186 -2.58 6.47 -5.94
N GLU A 187 -1.81 7.46 -5.48
CA GLU A 187 -2.25 8.86 -5.49
C GLU A 187 -2.40 9.43 -6.91
N LEU A 188 -1.55 9.05 -7.86
CA LEU A 188 -1.70 9.38 -9.29
C LEU A 188 -2.97 8.78 -9.90
N ARG A 189 -3.31 7.54 -9.52
CA ARG A 189 -4.57 6.93 -9.98
C ARG A 189 -5.76 7.61 -9.34
N ARG A 190 -5.67 7.87 -8.03
CA ARG A 190 -6.71 8.51 -7.23
C ARG A 190 -7.01 9.92 -7.73
N SER A 191 -6.00 10.68 -8.13
CA SER A 191 -6.19 12.06 -8.60
C SER A 191 -6.99 12.18 -9.91
N ASN A 192 -7.12 11.08 -10.68
CA ASN A 192 -7.92 11.04 -11.89
C ASN A 192 -9.42 10.90 -11.62
N ASP A 193 -9.81 10.52 -10.39
CA ASP A 193 -11.21 10.39 -9.96
C ASP A 193 -11.53 11.43 -8.87
N PRO A 194 -12.22 12.54 -9.21
CA PRO A 194 -12.53 13.60 -8.25
C PRO A 194 -13.30 13.10 -7.01
N ALA A 195 -14.17 12.10 -7.17
CA ALA A 195 -14.98 11.60 -6.05
C ALA A 195 -14.10 10.97 -4.96
N ASN A 196 -13.04 10.27 -5.39
CA ASN A 196 -12.09 9.64 -4.48
C ASN A 196 -10.91 10.55 -4.13
N ALA A 197 -10.59 11.58 -4.92
CA ALA A 197 -9.40 12.42 -4.74
C ALA A 197 -9.43 13.39 -3.56
N LEU A 198 -10.61 13.62 -2.96
CA LEU A 198 -10.86 14.65 -1.95
C LEU A 198 -10.15 14.46 -0.60
N ASP A 199 -9.51 13.30 -0.36
CA ASP A 199 -8.63 13.10 0.80
C ASP A 199 -7.22 12.64 0.40
N GLY A 200 -6.85 12.86 -0.85
CA GLY A 200 -5.55 12.48 -1.42
C GLY A 200 -4.51 13.59 -1.39
N TYR A 201 -3.29 13.27 -1.82
CA TYR A 201 -2.16 14.20 -1.88
C TYR A 201 -2.49 15.47 -2.67
N CYS A 202 -3.14 15.31 -3.83
CA CYS A 202 -3.47 16.43 -4.70
C CYS A 202 -4.45 17.40 -4.03
N TYR A 203 -5.43 16.90 -3.29
CA TYR A 203 -6.35 17.72 -2.51
C TYR A 203 -5.62 18.54 -1.45
N TRP A 204 -4.78 17.91 -0.63
CA TRP A 204 -3.95 18.61 0.35
C TRP A 204 -3.05 19.65 -0.31
N LYS A 205 -2.44 19.31 -1.46
CA LYS A 205 -1.54 20.21 -2.17
C LYS A 205 -2.26 21.45 -2.69
N MET A 206 -3.47 21.28 -3.21
CA MET A 206 -4.31 22.38 -3.63
C MET A 206 -4.72 23.22 -2.42
N LEU A 207 -5.21 22.63 -1.33
CA LEU A 207 -5.64 23.40 -0.14
C LEU A 207 -4.54 24.31 0.42
N GLU A 208 -3.30 23.84 0.44
CA GLU A 208 -2.15 24.65 0.89
C GLU A 208 -1.96 25.91 0.04
N SER A 209 -2.07 25.77 -1.28
CA SER A 209 -1.63 26.76 -2.26
C SER A 209 -2.79 27.50 -2.95
N ALA A 210 -4.03 27.11 -2.65
CA ALA A 210 -5.27 27.65 -3.19
C ALA A 210 -5.55 29.07 -2.69
N THR A 211 -6.23 29.86 -3.54
CA THR A 211 -6.87 31.10 -3.09
C THR A 211 -8.01 30.78 -2.13
N GLU A 212 -8.51 31.77 -1.38
CA GLU A 212 -9.60 31.54 -0.44
C GLU A 212 -10.88 31.04 -1.12
N ASP A 213 -11.21 31.60 -2.30
CA ASP A 213 -12.34 31.15 -3.12
C ASP A 213 -12.18 29.67 -3.53
N GLU A 214 -10.98 29.28 -3.99
CA GLU A 214 -10.69 27.90 -4.39
C GLU A 214 -10.73 26.94 -3.20
N ARG A 215 -10.27 27.37 -2.01
CA ARG A 215 -10.40 26.59 -0.78
C ARG A 215 -11.86 26.38 -0.40
N GLN A 216 -12.70 27.40 -0.55
CA GLN A 216 -14.13 27.29 -0.29
C GLN A 216 -14.78 26.31 -1.28
N MET A 217 -14.40 26.35 -2.56
CA MET A 217 -14.86 25.37 -3.55
C MET A 217 -14.43 23.94 -3.19
N LEU A 218 -13.15 23.73 -2.84
CA LEU A 218 -12.61 22.43 -2.43
C LEU A 218 -13.28 21.87 -1.18
N ARG A 219 -13.58 22.72 -0.19
CA ARG A 219 -14.25 22.32 1.07
C ARG A 219 -15.74 22.08 0.91
N SER A 220 -16.39 22.78 -0.02
CA SER A 220 -17.82 22.56 -0.29
C SER A 220 -18.10 21.28 -1.07
N HIS A 221 -17.06 20.55 -1.51
CA HIS A 221 -17.17 19.33 -2.32
C HIS A 221 -18.03 19.49 -3.59
N ASN A 222 -18.17 20.73 -4.06
CA ASN A 222 -18.99 21.08 -5.22
C ASN A 222 -18.10 21.40 -6.43
N LEU A 223 -17.25 20.45 -6.80
CA LEU A 223 -16.35 20.55 -7.93
C LEU A 223 -16.77 19.52 -8.98
N ASP A 224 -17.07 20.00 -10.19
CA ASP A 224 -17.23 19.11 -11.32
C ASP A 224 -15.86 18.60 -11.81
N LEU A 225 -15.88 17.59 -12.70
CA LEU A 225 -14.66 16.99 -13.25
C LEU A 225 -13.77 18.01 -13.98
N LYS A 226 -14.38 19.05 -14.59
CA LYS A 226 -13.67 20.03 -15.38
C LYS A 226 -12.91 21.02 -14.49
N ASP A 227 -13.55 21.49 -13.43
CA ASP A 227 -12.96 22.37 -12.43
C ASP A 227 -11.87 21.64 -11.64
N TRP A 228 -12.10 20.38 -11.28
CA TRP A 228 -11.07 19.53 -10.67
C TRP A 228 -9.81 19.42 -11.56
N LYS A 229 -9.98 19.06 -12.84
CA LYS A 229 -8.85 18.96 -13.79
C LYS A 229 -8.14 20.29 -13.99
N LYS A 230 -8.88 21.41 -13.98
CA LYS A 230 -8.29 22.76 -14.06
C LYS A 230 -7.40 23.05 -12.85
N LEU A 231 -7.84 22.71 -11.64
CA LEU A 231 -7.05 22.87 -10.42
C LEU A 231 -5.83 21.94 -10.42
N MET A 232 -5.98 20.67 -10.82
CA MET A 232 -4.88 19.72 -10.99
C MET A 232 -3.77 20.27 -11.89
N MET A 233 -4.15 20.85 -13.05
CA MET A 233 -3.20 21.50 -13.96
C MET A 233 -2.58 22.76 -13.36
N LYS A 234 -3.39 23.64 -12.75
CA LYS A 234 -2.93 24.89 -12.12
C LYS A 234 -1.87 24.62 -11.06
N TYR A 235 -2.08 23.58 -10.23
CA TYR A 235 -1.19 23.20 -9.13
C TYR A 235 -0.17 22.12 -9.51
N LYS A 236 -0.11 21.73 -10.79
CA LYS A 236 0.87 20.77 -11.35
C LYS A 236 0.95 19.45 -10.59
N CYS A 237 -0.19 18.96 -10.10
CA CYS A 237 -0.25 17.80 -9.22
C CYS A 237 0.34 16.53 -9.87
N ASP A 238 0.00 16.26 -11.13
CA ASP A 238 0.54 15.10 -11.86
C ASP A 238 2.05 15.18 -12.03
N SER A 239 2.59 16.36 -12.33
CA SER A 239 4.04 16.58 -12.44
C SER A 239 4.73 16.31 -11.11
N LEU A 240 4.20 16.85 -10.01
CA LEU A 240 4.78 16.68 -8.67
C LEU A 240 4.82 15.20 -8.25
N LEU A 241 3.74 14.46 -8.47
CA LEU A 241 3.69 13.04 -8.16
C LEU A 241 4.58 12.23 -9.11
N THR A 242 4.60 12.56 -10.40
CA THR A 242 5.48 11.92 -11.39
C THR A 242 6.95 12.13 -11.03
N ASP A 243 7.35 13.35 -10.63
CA ASP A 243 8.72 13.66 -10.21
C ASP A 243 9.12 12.85 -8.97
N LYS A 244 8.22 12.70 -7.99
CA LYS A 244 8.45 11.85 -6.80
C LYS A 244 8.65 10.39 -7.17
N LEU A 245 7.84 9.86 -8.10
CA LEU A 245 8.00 8.48 -8.58
C LEU A 245 9.36 8.29 -9.25
N HIS A 246 9.78 9.23 -10.11
CA HIS A 246 11.10 9.19 -10.75
C HIS A 246 12.23 9.24 -9.72
N GLN A 247 12.13 10.11 -8.70
CA GLN A 247 13.11 10.23 -7.62
C GLN A 247 13.25 8.93 -6.85
N SER A 248 12.15 8.28 -6.46
CA SER A 248 12.19 7.00 -5.76
C SER A 248 12.77 5.88 -6.61
N LEU A 249 12.45 5.83 -7.91
CA LEU A 249 13.04 4.83 -8.81
C LEU A 249 14.55 5.05 -9.01
N LEU A 250 15.00 6.30 -9.06
CA LEU A 250 16.43 6.63 -9.09
C LEU A 250 17.12 6.23 -7.77
N SER A 251 16.47 6.50 -6.63
CA SER A 251 16.94 6.11 -5.30
C SER A 251 17.10 4.59 -5.19
N ILE A 252 16.07 3.81 -5.59
CA ILE A 252 16.13 2.34 -5.62
C ILE A 252 17.31 1.88 -6.47
N ARG A 253 17.47 2.39 -7.69
CA ARG A 253 18.58 2.00 -8.56
C ARG A 253 19.95 2.32 -7.95
N GLY A 254 20.09 3.47 -7.30
CA GLY A 254 21.31 3.84 -6.58
C GLY A 254 21.59 2.92 -5.39
N LEU A 255 20.56 2.56 -4.62
CA LEU A 255 20.65 1.60 -3.52
C LEU A 255 21.11 0.22 -4.01
N LEU A 256 20.55 -0.27 -5.13
CA LEU A 256 20.95 -1.55 -5.71
C LEU A 256 22.42 -1.56 -6.19
N GLN A 257 22.92 -0.45 -6.73
CA GLN A 257 24.33 -0.32 -7.12
C GLN A 257 25.30 -0.38 -5.93
N GLY A 258 24.82 -0.05 -4.71
CA GLY A 258 25.62 -0.09 -3.49
C GLY A 258 25.75 -1.49 -2.87
N ILE A 259 24.96 -2.47 -3.32
CA ILE A 259 24.99 -3.84 -2.80
C ILE A 259 26.17 -4.59 -3.43
N LYS A 260 26.90 -5.39 -2.64
CA LYS A 260 28.05 -6.16 -3.10
C LYS A 260 27.70 -7.59 -3.54
N ASP A 261 26.62 -8.15 -3.00
CA ASP A 261 26.18 -9.51 -3.31
C ASP A 261 25.46 -9.52 -4.67
N GLU A 262 26.08 -10.14 -5.67
CA GLU A 262 25.54 -10.24 -7.04
C GLU A 262 24.23 -11.01 -7.13
N ASN A 263 24.03 -12.03 -6.28
CA ASN A 263 22.78 -12.80 -6.26
C ASN A 263 21.65 -11.95 -5.70
N LEU A 264 21.89 -11.23 -4.59
CA LEU A 264 20.92 -10.32 -4.01
C LEU A 264 20.53 -9.20 -4.98
N ILE A 265 21.50 -8.60 -5.66
CA ILE A 265 21.25 -7.58 -6.69
C ILE A 265 20.37 -8.14 -7.80
N SER A 266 20.66 -9.35 -8.29
CA SER A 266 19.89 -9.99 -9.34
C SER A 266 18.43 -10.22 -8.92
N GLU A 267 18.21 -10.75 -7.71
CA GLU A 267 16.86 -10.98 -7.18
C GLU A 267 16.08 -9.67 -6.99
N LEU A 268 16.71 -8.64 -6.41
CA LEU A 268 16.08 -7.34 -6.19
C LEU A 268 15.80 -6.60 -7.50
N SER A 269 16.68 -6.73 -8.50
CA SER A 269 16.46 -6.13 -9.82
C SER A 269 15.27 -6.78 -10.53
N HIS A 270 15.16 -8.11 -10.45
CA HIS A 270 14.00 -8.83 -10.98
C HIS A 270 12.70 -8.43 -10.24
N ALA A 271 12.75 -8.24 -8.92
CA ALA A 271 11.60 -7.75 -8.16
C ALA A 271 11.19 -6.33 -8.59
N LEU A 272 12.15 -5.43 -8.83
CA LEU A 272 11.88 -4.09 -9.34
C LEU A 272 11.25 -4.12 -10.74
N ASP A 273 11.76 -4.96 -11.65
CA ASP A 273 11.20 -5.08 -13.00
C ASP A 273 9.74 -5.59 -12.95
N HIS A 274 9.47 -6.61 -12.15
CA HIS A 274 8.11 -7.12 -11.95
C HIS A 274 7.18 -6.06 -11.37
N PHE A 275 7.65 -5.33 -10.36
CA PHE A 275 6.93 -4.22 -9.74
C PHE A 275 6.57 -3.12 -10.76
N LEU A 276 7.52 -2.71 -11.59
CA LEU A 276 7.31 -1.72 -12.65
C LEU A 276 6.31 -2.21 -13.71
N LEU A 277 6.35 -3.49 -14.07
CA LEU A 277 5.38 -4.09 -15.00
C LEU A 277 3.96 -4.05 -14.44
N GLN A 278 3.77 -4.44 -13.17
CA GLN A 278 2.46 -4.40 -12.52
C GLN A 278 1.90 -2.98 -12.42
N MET A 279 2.75 -1.99 -12.14
CA MET A 279 2.34 -0.58 -12.15
C MET A 279 1.88 -0.13 -13.53
N LYS A 280 2.57 -0.51 -14.61
CA LYS A 280 2.14 -0.18 -15.98
C LYS A 280 0.80 -0.83 -16.34
N ILE A 281 0.62 -2.11 -16.04
CA ILE A 281 -0.63 -2.84 -16.30
C ILE A 281 -1.79 -2.22 -15.54
N SER A 282 -1.59 -1.91 -14.25
CA SER A 282 -2.58 -1.24 -13.41
C SER A 282 -2.91 0.18 -13.86
N GLY A 283 -1.96 0.86 -14.54
CA GLY A 283 -2.15 2.17 -15.14
C GLY A 283 -2.99 2.13 -16.42
N GLN A 284 -2.83 1.10 -17.25
CA GLN A 284 -3.62 0.91 -18.49
C GLN A 284 -5.07 0.50 -18.21
N ALA A 285 -5.29 -0.40 -17.24
CA ALA A 285 -6.64 -0.84 -16.86
C ALA A 285 -7.52 0.29 -16.28
N ALA A 286 -6.92 1.38 -15.79
CA ALA A 286 -7.63 2.55 -15.29
C ALA A 286 -7.98 3.59 -16.39
N VAL A 287 -7.51 3.41 -17.62
CA VAL A 287 -7.76 4.32 -18.76
C VAL A 287 -8.87 3.79 -19.68
N GLU A 288 -9.24 2.51 -19.56
CA GLU A 288 -10.27 1.85 -20.38
C GLU A 288 -11.61 1.61 -19.63
N GLY A 289 -11.81 2.23 -18.46
CA GLY A 289 -13.05 2.18 -17.67
C GLY A 289 -13.87 3.45 -17.77
#